data_AF-A0A537ZJI0-F1
#
_entry.id   AF-A0A537ZJI0-F1
#
_cell.length_a   1.000
_cell.length_b   1.000
_cell.length_c   1.000
_cell.angle_alpha   90.00
_cell.angle_beta   90.00
_cell.angle_gamma   90.00
#
_symmetry.space_group_name_H-M   'P 1'
#
loop_
_entity.id
_entity.type
_entity.pdbx_description
1 polymer ?
#
loop_
_entity_poly.entity_id
_entity_poly.type
_entity_poly.pdbx_seq_one_letter_code
_entity_poly.pdbx_strand_id
1 'polypeptide(L)'
;MVPLASAISFYEPAVPTASAQLGMSFSAAHWLRTQPSVTVPEGFYFCEATGDARTALAALADADWTTFLSARAADLAPGGRLLVQMVGSESNGTGGEPHVTARKLMRAMNEVASEL
;
A
#
# COMPACT_ATOMS: atom_id res chain seq x y z
N MET A 1 -2.29 17.38 -27.57
CA MET A 1 -2.62 17.01 -26.17
C MET A 1 -1.33 17.06 -25.39
N VAL A 2 -1.28 17.80 -24.28
CA VAL A 2 -0.07 17.92 -23.45
C VAL A 2 -0.35 17.21 -22.13
N PRO A 3 0.52 16.31 -21.65
CA PRO A 3 0.34 15.68 -20.35
C PRO A 3 0.42 16.73 -19.24
N LEU A 4 -0.40 16.54 -18.20
CA LEU A 4 -0.34 17.32 -16.96
C LEU A 4 0.25 16.45 -15.85
N ALA A 5 0.91 17.09 -14.90
CA ALA A 5 1.44 16.44 -13.70
C ALA A 5 0.82 17.07 -12.46
N SER A 6 0.55 16.25 -11.44
CA SER A 6 0.13 16.67 -10.12
C SER A 6 1.17 16.23 -9.11
N ALA A 7 1.65 17.16 -8.28
CA ALA A 7 2.62 16.92 -7.21
C ALA A 7 1.92 16.83 -5.84
N ILE A 8 0.74 16.23 -5.81
CA ILE A 8 -0.10 16.05 -4.62
C ILE A 8 0.00 14.59 -4.16
N SER A 9 -0.09 14.35 -2.86
CA SER A 9 -0.20 13.00 -2.31
C SER A 9 -1.41 12.28 -2.91
N PHE A 10 -1.27 11.01 -3.29
CA PHE A 10 -2.41 10.21 -3.72
C PHE A 10 -3.37 9.87 -2.56
N TYR A 11 -3.10 10.29 -1.33
CA TYR A 11 -4.06 10.27 -0.24
C TYR A 11 -5.02 11.48 -0.23
N GLU A 12 -4.91 12.36 -1.23
CA GLU A 12 -5.76 13.52 -1.46
C GLU A 12 -6.35 13.48 -2.88
N PRO A 13 -7.46 14.18 -3.16
CA PRO A 13 -7.95 14.36 -4.53
C PRO A 13 -6.88 14.96 -5.44
N ALA A 14 -6.62 14.35 -6.58
CA ALA A 14 -5.49 14.67 -7.45
C ALA A 14 -5.90 15.38 -8.75
N VAL A 15 -7.19 15.39 -9.06
CA VAL A 15 -7.79 16.01 -10.25
C VAL A 15 -9.07 16.78 -9.85
N PRO A 16 -9.66 17.60 -10.74
CA PRO A 16 -10.95 18.20 -10.46
C PRO A 16 -12.01 17.14 -10.10
N THR A 17 -12.89 17.47 -9.17
CA THR A 17 -13.95 16.55 -8.71
C THR A 17 -14.76 15.99 -9.86
N ALA A 18 -15.05 14.70 -9.81
CA ALA A 18 -15.87 13.99 -10.77
C ALA A 18 -15.43 14.15 -12.24
N SER A 19 -14.13 14.30 -12.49
CA SER A 19 -13.59 14.56 -13.83
C SER A 19 -12.89 13.36 -14.47
N ALA A 20 -12.37 12.42 -13.67
CA ALA A 20 -11.64 11.27 -14.20
C ALA A 20 -12.56 10.10 -14.57
N GLN A 21 -12.43 9.57 -15.77
CA GLN A 21 -13.20 8.41 -16.24
C GLN A 21 -12.49 7.08 -15.87
N LEU A 22 -11.16 7.12 -15.83
CA LEU A 22 -10.31 5.98 -15.48
C LEU A 22 -9.17 6.43 -14.57
N GLY A 23 -9.07 5.82 -13.40
CA GLY A 23 -7.93 5.91 -12.50
C GLY A 23 -7.11 4.62 -12.54
N MET A 24 -5.79 4.73 -12.50
CA MET A 24 -4.88 3.59 -12.44
C MET A 24 -3.82 3.82 -11.37
N SER A 25 -3.54 2.80 -10.56
CA SER A 25 -2.48 2.80 -9.55
C SER A 25 -1.74 1.48 -9.60
N PHE A 26 -0.42 1.52 -9.83
CA PHE A 26 0.44 0.35 -9.94
C PHE A 26 1.59 0.47 -8.95
N SER A 27 1.74 -0.53 -8.07
CA SER A 27 2.80 -0.60 -7.08
C SER A 27 2.95 0.65 -6.20
N ALA A 28 1.83 1.32 -5.90
CA ALA A 28 1.83 2.59 -5.16
C ALA A 28 1.01 2.55 -3.86
N ALA A 29 -0.28 2.17 -3.92
CA ALA A 29 -1.21 2.36 -2.79
C ALA A 29 -0.91 1.53 -1.51
N HIS A 30 0.10 0.66 -1.53
CA HIS A 30 0.59 -0.06 -0.36
C HIS A 30 1.61 0.73 0.47
N TRP A 31 2.10 1.87 -0.05
CA TRP A 31 3.02 2.76 0.66
C TRP A 31 2.27 3.66 1.63
N LEU A 32 2.38 3.38 2.93
CA LEU A 32 1.69 4.09 3.99
C LEU A 32 1.98 5.61 3.97
N ARG A 33 0.96 6.39 4.31
CA ARG A 33 1.02 7.86 4.35
C ARG A 33 1.99 8.37 5.42
N THR A 34 2.06 7.68 6.55
CA THR A 34 2.91 8.05 7.67
C THR A 34 3.84 6.90 8.03
N GLN A 35 5.05 7.25 8.47
CA GLN A 35 5.99 6.26 8.98
C GLN A 35 5.38 5.52 10.18
N PRO A 36 5.29 4.19 10.14
CA PRO A 36 4.77 3.42 11.28
C PRO A 36 5.67 3.53 12.50
N SER A 37 5.07 3.73 13.67
CA SER A 37 5.77 3.67 14.96
C SER A 37 5.76 2.25 15.53
N VAL A 38 6.30 1.30 14.78
CA VAL A 38 6.43 -0.11 15.20
C VAL A 38 7.89 -0.55 15.12
N THR A 39 8.30 -1.43 16.02
CA THR A 39 9.63 -2.06 15.99
C THR A 39 9.50 -3.48 15.46
N VAL A 40 10.39 -3.86 14.53
CA VAL A 40 10.50 -5.22 13.99
C VAL A 40 11.96 -5.66 14.19
N PRO A 41 12.34 -6.13 15.40
CA PRO A 41 13.74 -6.27 15.81
C PRO A 41 14.61 -7.16 14.92
N GLU A 42 14.00 -8.16 14.26
CA GLU A 42 14.65 -9.16 13.42
C GLU A 42 14.23 -9.06 11.94
N GLY A 43 13.47 -8.02 11.59
CA GLY A 43 12.89 -7.86 10.26
C GLY A 43 13.58 -6.76 9.47
N PHE A 44 13.96 -7.07 8.23
CA PHE A 44 14.49 -6.06 7.30
C PHE A 44 13.44 -5.03 6.91
N TYR A 45 12.18 -5.45 6.91
CA TYR A 45 11.05 -4.64 6.50
C TYR A 45 9.81 -4.97 7.33
N PHE A 46 8.88 -4.02 7.43
CA PHE A 46 7.67 -4.18 8.24
C PHE A 46 6.75 -5.32 7.77
N CYS A 47 6.98 -5.89 6.58
CA CYS A 47 6.30 -7.10 6.12
C CYS A 47 6.60 -8.35 6.98
N GLU A 48 7.62 -8.29 7.82
CA GLU A 48 8.00 -9.35 8.76
C GLU A 48 7.44 -9.14 10.17
N ALA A 49 6.66 -8.07 10.39
CA ALA A 49 6.00 -7.83 11.66
C ALA A 49 5.03 -8.97 12.01
N THR A 50 5.00 -9.34 13.28
CA THR A 50 4.09 -10.33 13.87
C THR A 50 3.35 -9.73 15.07
N GLY A 51 2.29 -10.40 15.55
CA GLY A 51 1.61 -10.01 16.80
C GLY A 51 1.10 -8.56 16.82
N ASP A 52 1.39 -7.83 17.89
CA ASP A 52 0.90 -6.45 18.10
C ASP A 52 1.41 -5.47 17.04
N ALA A 53 2.68 -5.61 16.62
CA ALA A 53 3.26 -4.76 15.58
C ALA A 53 2.54 -4.96 14.24
N ARG A 54 2.24 -6.21 13.88
CA ARG A 54 1.45 -6.55 12.68
C ARG A 54 0.04 -5.98 12.76
N THR A 55 -0.59 -6.10 13.93
CA THR A 55 -1.94 -5.59 14.17
C THR A 55 -2.00 -4.06 14.02
N ALA A 56 -1.01 -3.35 14.57
CA ALA A 56 -0.90 -1.90 14.43
C ALA A 56 -0.67 -1.47 12.97
N LEU A 57 0.21 -2.17 12.23
CA LEU A 57 0.43 -1.90 10.81
C LEU A 57 -0.83 -2.16 9.96
N ALA A 58 -1.57 -3.22 10.25
CA ALA A 58 -2.81 -3.53 9.55
C ALA A 58 -3.87 -2.42 9.77
N ALA A 59 -3.98 -1.89 11.00
CA ALA A 59 -4.88 -0.78 11.29
C ALA A 59 -4.48 0.50 10.55
N LEU A 60 -3.17 0.81 10.46
CA LEU A 60 -2.68 1.94 9.67
C LEU A 60 -2.98 1.76 8.18
N ALA A 61 -2.71 0.58 7.63
CA ALA A 61 -2.96 0.26 6.23
C ALA A 61 -4.45 0.35 5.88
N ASP A 62 -5.34 -0.10 6.77
CA ASP A 62 -6.79 0.00 6.59
C ASP A 62 -7.28 1.47 6.54
N ALA A 63 -6.78 2.30 7.45
CA ALA A 63 -7.09 3.73 7.49
C ALA A 63 -6.59 4.46 6.22
N ASP A 64 -5.37 4.16 5.79
CA ASP A 64 -4.78 4.75 4.59
C ASP A 64 -5.49 4.23 3.31
N TRP A 65 -5.86 2.96 3.26
CA TRP A 65 -6.63 2.39 2.14
C TRP A 65 -8.00 3.05 2.00
N THR A 66 -8.70 3.26 3.11
CA THR A 66 -9.97 3.99 3.14
C THR A 66 -9.80 5.43 2.65
N THR A 67 -8.72 6.10 3.09
CA THR A 67 -8.38 7.47 2.66
C THR A 67 -8.11 7.53 1.15
N PHE A 68 -7.29 6.62 0.62
CA PHE A 68 -7.01 6.52 -0.81
C PHE A 68 -8.28 6.30 -1.63
N LEU A 69 -9.13 5.34 -1.24
CA LEU A 69 -10.38 5.08 -1.96
C LEU A 69 -11.33 6.27 -1.93
N SER A 70 -11.41 6.99 -0.80
CA SER A 70 -12.22 8.21 -0.67
C SER A 70 -11.74 9.32 -1.60
N ALA A 71 -10.41 9.55 -1.68
CA ALA A 71 -9.82 10.51 -2.61
C ALA A 71 -10.12 10.15 -4.07
N ARG A 72 -9.97 8.86 -4.44
CA ARG A 72 -10.29 8.39 -5.80
C ARG A 72 -11.78 8.48 -6.13
N ALA A 73 -12.66 8.24 -5.16
CA ALA A 73 -14.10 8.40 -5.35
C ALA A 73 -14.47 9.87 -5.64
N ALA A 74 -13.79 10.83 -5.02
CA ALA A 74 -13.99 12.25 -5.30
C ALA A 74 -13.47 12.65 -6.70
N ASP A 75 -12.35 12.06 -7.14
CA ASP A 75 -11.75 12.32 -8.45
C ASP A 75 -12.59 11.77 -9.61
N LEU A 76 -13.19 10.58 -9.43
CA LEU A 76 -13.86 9.84 -10.50
C LEU A 76 -15.24 10.39 -10.86
N ALA A 77 -15.49 10.54 -12.16
CA ALA A 77 -16.81 10.85 -12.70
C ALA A 77 -17.83 9.73 -12.38
N PRO A 78 -19.15 10.02 -12.37
CA PRO A 78 -20.17 8.97 -12.29
C PRO A 78 -19.95 7.89 -13.34
N GLY A 79 -19.87 6.63 -12.90
CA GLY A 79 -19.57 5.51 -13.79
C GLY A 79 -18.10 5.36 -14.18
N GLY A 80 -17.20 6.15 -13.62
CA GLY A 80 -15.75 5.97 -13.73
C GLY A 80 -15.28 4.64 -13.13
N ARG A 81 -14.05 4.25 -13.44
CA ARG A 81 -13.44 3.00 -12.94
C ARG A 81 -12.07 3.28 -12.36
N LEU A 82 -11.72 2.50 -11.33
CA LEU A 82 -10.41 2.48 -10.71
C LEU A 82 -9.80 1.10 -10.90
N LEU A 83 -8.57 1.05 -11.41
CA LEU A 83 -7.76 -0.16 -11.43
C LEU A 83 -6.58 0.02 -10.47
N VAL A 84 -6.41 -0.93 -9.55
CA VAL A 84 -5.33 -0.93 -8.56
C VAL A 84 -4.59 -2.25 -8.61
N GLN A 85 -3.28 -2.17 -8.74
CA GLN A 85 -2.35 -3.27 -8.56
C GLN A 85 -1.31 -2.85 -7.52
N MET A 86 -1.07 -3.68 -6.52
CA MET A 86 -0.09 -3.42 -5.48
C MET A 86 0.36 -4.71 -4.80
N VAL A 87 1.39 -4.62 -3.96
CA VAL A 87 1.77 -5.71 -3.06
C VAL A 87 0.62 -5.96 -2.09
N GLY A 88 0.25 -7.23 -1.92
CA GLY A 88 -0.85 -7.65 -1.07
C GLY A 88 -0.40 -8.63 0.01
N SER A 89 -1.37 -9.18 0.73
CA SER A 89 -1.14 -10.31 1.64
C SER A 89 -1.90 -11.53 1.15
N GLU A 90 -1.28 -12.69 1.23
CA GLU A 90 -1.88 -13.99 0.93
C GLU A 90 -2.00 -14.84 2.20
N SER A 91 -3.03 -15.68 2.25
CA SER A 91 -3.13 -16.66 3.33
C SER A 91 -1.98 -17.65 3.23
N ASN A 92 -1.45 -18.08 4.37
CA ASN A 92 -0.32 -19.01 4.39
C ASN A 92 -0.72 -20.48 4.14
N GLY A 93 -2.00 -20.74 3.79
CA GLY A 93 -2.55 -22.07 3.53
C GLY A 93 -2.68 -22.99 4.77
N THR A 94 -2.06 -22.63 5.89
CA THR A 94 -1.99 -23.44 7.12
C THR A 94 -2.75 -22.84 8.30
N GLY A 95 -3.50 -21.75 8.06
CA GLY A 95 -4.32 -21.07 9.09
C GLY A 95 -3.53 -20.16 10.03
N GLY A 96 -2.25 -19.91 9.74
CA GLY A 96 -1.46 -18.91 10.47
C GLY A 96 -1.55 -17.52 9.84
N GLU A 97 -0.70 -16.61 10.30
CA GLU A 97 -0.72 -15.21 9.85
C GLU A 97 -0.51 -15.09 8.33
N PRO A 98 -1.32 -14.26 7.63
CA PRO A 98 -1.11 -13.94 6.22
C PRO A 98 0.28 -13.36 5.97
N HIS A 99 0.89 -13.77 4.85
CA HIS A 99 2.21 -13.31 4.43
C HIS A 99 2.10 -12.30 3.30
N VAL A 100 2.96 -11.30 3.29
CA VAL A 100 3.03 -10.33 2.20
C VAL A 100 3.54 -11.03 0.93
N THR A 101 2.94 -10.75 -0.24
CA THR A 101 3.29 -11.43 -1.50
C THR A 101 4.73 -11.16 -1.95
N ALA A 102 5.33 -10.04 -1.52
CA ALA A 102 6.73 -9.71 -1.75
C ALA A 102 7.72 -10.35 -0.75
N ARG A 103 7.24 -11.05 0.28
CA ARG A 103 8.05 -11.50 1.43
C ARG A 103 9.29 -12.32 1.04
N LYS A 104 9.15 -13.26 0.08
CA LYS A 104 10.27 -14.14 -0.32
C LYS A 104 11.45 -13.35 -0.86
N LEU A 105 11.17 -12.33 -1.67
CA LEU A 105 12.18 -11.42 -2.20
C LEU A 105 12.84 -10.63 -1.08
N MET A 106 12.06 -10.05 -0.17
CA MET A 106 12.60 -9.21 0.91
C MET A 106 13.45 -10.02 1.90
N ARG A 107 13.09 -11.28 2.15
CA ARG A 107 13.90 -12.18 2.97
C ARG A 107 15.25 -12.50 2.34
N ALA A 108 15.27 -12.79 1.04
CA ALA A 108 16.52 -13.00 0.31
C ALA A 108 17.40 -11.74 0.31
N MET A 109 16.80 -10.54 0.24
CA MET A 109 17.52 -9.28 0.38
C MET A 109 18.13 -9.11 1.78
N ASN A 110 17.40 -9.49 2.84
CA ASN A 110 17.90 -9.45 4.22
C ASN A 110 19.10 -10.39 4.41
N GLU A 111 19.01 -11.62 3.88
CA GLU A 111 20.09 -12.60 3.95
C GLU A 111 21.38 -12.01 3.33
N VAL A 112 21.31 -11.46 2.12
CA VAL A 112 22.44 -10.77 1.48
C VAL A 112 22.93 -9.57 2.30
N ALA A 113 22.02 -8.75 2.83
CA ALA A 113 22.38 -7.56 3.61
C ALA A 113 23.09 -7.91 4.93
N SER A 114 22.77 -9.06 5.53
CA SER A 114 23.38 -9.54 6.77
C SER A 114 24.79 -10.10 6.59
N GLU A 115 25.20 -10.36 5.34
CA GLU A 115 26.54 -10.84 4.99
C GLU A 115 27.53 -9.70 4.66
N LEU A 116 27.05 -8.44 4.63
CA LEU A 116 27.86 -7.23 4.40
C LEU A 116 28.32 -6.59 5.72
#